data_AF-A0AAD4HBG3-F1
#
_entry.id   AF-A0AAD4HBG3-F1
#
_cell.length_a   1.000
_cell.length_b   1.000
_cell.length_c   1.000
_cell.angle_alpha   90.00
_cell.angle_beta   90.00
_cell.angle_gamma   90.00
#
_symmetry.space_group_name_H-M   'P 1'
#
loop_
_entity.id
_entity.type
_entity.pdbx_description
1 polymer ?
#
loop_
_entity_poly.entity_id
_entity_poly.type
_entity_poly.pdbx_seq_one_letter_code
_entity_poly.pdbx_strand_id
1 'polypeptide(L)' 'MARGPKKHLKRLNAPKHWMLDKLTGTYAPRPTAGPHKLRECLPLVILMRNRLKYALNGKEVQSILMQRLVK' A
#
# COMPACT_ATOMS: atom_id res chain seq x y z
N MET A 1 -16.11 -20.50 -12.97
CA MET A 1 -16.74 -19.39 -12.19
C MET A 1 -15.97 -18.11 -12.42
N ALA A 2 -16.52 -17.18 -13.20
CA ALA A 2 -15.91 -15.86 -13.39
C ALA A 2 -16.03 -15.08 -12.07
N ARG A 3 -14.89 -14.80 -11.44
CA ARG A 3 -14.83 -13.96 -10.24
C ARG A 3 -14.35 -12.59 -10.70
N GLY A 4 -15.17 -11.56 -10.47
CA GLY A 4 -14.84 -10.18 -10.80
C GLY A 4 -13.56 -9.67 -10.11
N PRO A 5 -13.16 -8.41 -10.37
CA PRO A 5 -11.92 -7.87 -9.84
C PRO A 5 -11.91 -7.89 -8.31
N LYS A 6 -10.88 -8.52 -7.74
CA LYS A 6 -10.69 -8.56 -6.28
C LYS A 6 -10.20 -7.20 -5.78
N LYS A 7 -10.93 -6.60 -4.83
CA LYS A 7 -10.58 -5.32 -4.20
C LYS A 7 -9.54 -5.42 -3.08
N HIS A 8 -9.33 -6.61 -2.53
CA HIS A 8 -8.44 -6.83 -1.38
C HIS A 8 -7.14 -7.55 -1.78
N LEU A 9 -6.05 -7.24 -1.09
CA LEU A 9 -4.77 -7.93 -1.20
C LEU A 9 -4.37 -8.46 0.20
N LYS A 10 -4.26 -9.78 0.34
CA LYS A 10 -3.71 -10.40 1.56
C LYS A 10 -2.23 -10.08 1.66
N ARG A 11 -1.74 -9.82 2.88
CA ARG A 11 -0.35 -9.41 3.11
C ARG A 11 0.66 -10.48 2.71
N LEU A 12 0.34 -11.75 2.92
CA LEU A 12 1.15 -12.88 2.48
C LEU A 12 1.41 -12.89 0.96
N ASN A 13 0.50 -12.31 0.18
CA ASN A 13 0.60 -12.24 -1.28
C ASN A 13 1.15 -10.89 -1.76
N ALA A 14 1.54 -10.00 -0.84
CA ALA A 14 2.14 -8.73 -1.20
C ALA A 14 3.54 -8.96 -1.81
N PRO A 15 3.98 -8.11 -2.74
CA PRO A 15 5.34 -8.18 -3.28
C PRO A 15 6.42 -8.09 -2.19
N LYS A 16 7.44 -8.96 -2.27
CA LYS A 16 8.50 -9.06 -1.24
C LYS A 16 9.32 -7.77 -1.09
N HIS A 17 9.54 -7.04 -2.18
CA HIS A 17 10.32 -5.78 -2.17
C HIS A 17 9.63 -4.65 -1.38
N TRP A 18 8.35 -4.79 -1.05
CA TRP A 18 7.68 -3.87 -0.13
C TRP A 18 8.16 -4.02 1.31
N MET A 19 8.79 -5.14 1.67
CA MET A 19 9.34 -5.43 3.01
C MET A 19 8.28 -5.20 4.11
N LEU A 20 7.06 -5.71 3.89
CA LEU A 20 6.02 -5.69 4.90
C LEU A 20 6.25 -6.83 5.90
N ASP A 21 6.14 -6.51 7.18
CA ASP A 21 6.17 -7.53 8.22
C ASP A 21 4.95 -8.47 8.13
N LYS A 22 5.16 -9.75 8.43
CA LYS A 22 4.17 -10.82 8.33
C LYS A 22 3.08 -10.71 9.40
N LEU A 23 3.40 -10.20 10.59
CA LEU A 23 2.55 -10.31 11.79
C LEU A 23 1.69 -9.08 12.07
N THR A 24 2.11 -7.90 11.63
CA THR A 24 1.44 -6.60 11.87
C THR A 24 0.07 -6.41 11.16
N GLY A 25 -0.62 -7.49 10.76
CA GLY A 25 -1.95 -7.47 10.16
C GLY A 25 -2.15 -8.32 8.90
N THR A 26 -3.41 -8.65 8.61
CA THR A 26 -3.82 -9.64 7.59
C THR A 26 -3.76 -9.12 6.15
N TYR A 27 -3.95 -7.81 5.94
CA TYR A 27 -4.08 -7.20 4.62
C TYR A 27 -2.94 -6.22 4.32
N ALA A 28 -2.55 -6.15 3.06
CA ALA A 28 -1.66 -5.13 2.53
C ALA A 28 -2.48 -4.07 1.75
N PRO A 29 -2.01 -2.83 1.66
CA PRO A 29 -2.63 -1.84 0.78
C PRO A 29 -2.61 -2.37 -0.66
N ARG A 30 -3.79 -2.46 -1.28
CA ARG A 30 -3.89 -2.83 -2.69
C ARG A 30 -3.68 -1.56 -3.53
N PRO A 31 -2.69 -1.53 -4.44
CA PRO A 31 -2.52 -0.41 -5.35
C PRO A 31 -3.75 -0.27 -6.26
N THR A 32 -4.17 0.98 -6.50
CA THR A 32 -5.13 1.30 -7.55
C THR A 32 -4.51 1.05 -8.92
N ALA A 33 -5.33 0.80 -9.94
CA ALA A 33 -4.84 0.77 -11.31
C ALA A 33 -4.28 2.15 -11.68
N GLY A 34 -3.01 2.18 -12.08
CA GLY A 34 -2.27 3.38 -12.43
C GLY A 34 -1.14 3.04 -13.41
N PRO A 35 -0.15 3.93 -13.61
CA PRO A 35 0.87 3.75 -14.64
C PRO A 35 1.77 2.53 -14.43
N HIS A 36 2.01 2.12 -13.18
CA HIS A 36 2.86 0.98 -12.86
C HIS A 36 2.05 -0.29 -12.57
N LYS A 37 2.58 -1.45 -12.98
CA LYS A 37 1.98 -2.76 -12.69
C LYS A 37 2.01 -3.06 -11.19
N LEU A 38 1.06 -3.87 -10.71
CA LEU A 38 0.92 -4.20 -9.27
C LEU A 38 2.21 -4.72 -8.63
N ARG A 39 2.98 -5.56 -9.34
CA ARG A 39 4.22 -6.15 -8.82
C ARG A 39 5.45 -5.26 -9.00
N GLU A 40 5.37 -4.22 -9.82
CA GLU A 40 6.48 -3.30 -10.15
C GLU A 40 6.28 -1.90 -9.53
N CYS A 41 5.21 -1.71 -8.76
CA CYS A 41 4.90 -0.45 -8.08
C CYS A 41 5.33 -0.48 -6.60
N LEU A 42 5.38 0.71 -6.00
CA LEU A 42 5.45 0.89 -4.55
C LEU A 42 4.33 1.85 -4.11
N PRO A 43 3.35 1.40 -3.31
CA PRO A 43 2.26 2.26 -2.83
C PRO A 43 2.77 3.42 -1.98
N LEU A 44 2.21 4.61 -2.19
CA LEU A 44 2.53 5.82 -1.39
C LEU A 44 2.38 5.60 0.12
N VAL A 45 1.39 4.77 0.52
CA VAL A 45 1.18 4.42 1.93
C VAL A 45 2.38 3.69 2.53
N ILE A 46 3.02 2.81 1.76
CA ILE A 46 4.20 2.07 2.23
C ILE A 46 5.41 3.01 2.25
N LEU A 47 5.54 3.90 1.26
CA LEU A 47 6.64 4.86 1.22
C LEU A 47 6.62 5.81 2.45
N MET A 48 5.47 6.45 2.71
CA MET A 48 5.31 7.40 3.82
C MET A 48 5.48 6.74 5.19
N ARG A 49 4.91 5.55 5.39
CA ARG A 49 4.91 4.87 6.69
C ARG A 49 6.17 4.04 6.95
N ASN A 50 6.58 3.20 6.01
CA ASN A 50 7.62 2.17 6.23
C ASN A 50 9.02 2.58 5.76
N ARG A 51 9.15 3.57 4.87
CA ARG A 51 10.45 4.03 4.36
C ARG A 51 10.83 5.37 4.97
N LEU A 52 9.99 6.38 4.78
CA LEU A 52 10.25 7.75 5.23
C LEU A 52 9.87 7.98 6.70
N LYS A 53 8.98 7.15 7.26
CA LYS A 53 8.53 7.19 8.66
C LYS A 53 7.90 8.53 9.08
N TYR A 54 7.26 9.25 8.16
CA TYR A 54 6.51 10.48 8.47
C TYR A 54 5.14 10.22 9.11
N ALA A 55 4.64 9.00 8.99
CA ALA A 55 3.36 8.57 9.54
C ALA A 55 3.53 7.24 10.27
N LEU A 56 2.82 7.06 11.38
CA LEU A 56 2.80 5.83 12.16
C LEU A 56 1.74 4.86 11.65
N ASN A 57 0.58 5.38 11.22
CA ASN A 57 -0.56 4.59 10.79
C ASN A 57 -1.09 5.02 9.40
N GLY A 58 -2.01 4.23 8.84
CA GLY A 58 -2.59 4.52 7.52
C GLY A 58 -3.51 5.76 7.51
N LYS A 59 -4.08 6.15 8.65
CA LYS A 59 -4.96 7.31 8.77
C LYS A 59 -4.18 8.62 8.64
N GLU A 60 -3.02 8.71 9.28
CA GLU A 60 -2.09 9.84 9.17
C GLU A 60 -1.59 10.00 7.74
N VAL A 61 -1.21 8.90 7.07
CA VAL A 61 -0.84 8.94 5.65
C VAL A 61 -1.96 9.54 4.82
N GLN A 62 -3.21 9.12 5.05
CA GLN A 62 -4.35 9.66 4.32
C GLN A 62 -4.51 11.16 4.58
N SER A 63 -4.39 11.61 5.82
CA SER A 63 -4.42 13.04 6.16
C SER A 63 -3.34 13.83 5.44
N ILE A 64 -2.09 13.34 5.42
CA ILE A 64 -0.95 13.99 4.75
C ILE A 64 -1.18 14.06 3.23
N LEU A 65 -1.64 12.97 2.61
CA LEU A 65 -1.88 12.94 1.17
C LEU A 65 -3.02 13.88 0.75
N MET A 66 -4.06 14.02 1.59
CA MET A 66 -5.18 14.92 1.32
C MET A 66 -4.81 16.40 1.41
N GLN A 67 -3.72 16.75 2.09
CA GLN A 67 -3.17 18.11 2.11
C GLN A 67 -2.53 18.52 0.77
N ARG A 68 -2.34 17.59 -0.19
CA ARG A 68 -1.74 17.83 -1.51
C ARG A 68 -0.31 18.39 -1.47
N LEU A 69 0.44 18.07 -0.42
CA LEU A 69 1.86 18.47 -0.27
C LEU A 69 2.80 17.59 -1.10
N VAL A 70 2.41 16.34 -1.33
CA VAL A 70 3.16 15.35 -2.11
C VAL A 70 2.79 15.53 -3.58
N LYS A 71 3.79 15.73 -4.44
CA LYS A 71 3.65 15.89 -5.89
C LYS A 71 4.11 14.63 -6.62
#